data_AF-A0A1H4AD73-F1
#
_entry.id   AF-A0A1H4AD73-F1
#
_cell.length_a   1.000
_cell.length_b   1.000
_cell.length_c   1.000
_cell.angle_alpha   90.00
_cell.angle_beta   90.00
_cell.angle_gamma   90.00
#
_symmetry.space_group_name_H-M   'P 1'
#
loop_
_entity.id
_entity.type
_entity.pdbx_description
1 polymer ?
#
loop_
_entity_poly.entity_id
_entity_poly.type
_entity_poly.pdbx_seq_one_letter_code
_entity_poly.pdbx_strand_id
1 'polypeptide(L)'
;MQRKKWYEWIMAVVFIAMVGLCIYLNLFSVQGRDMSSIVVNSAMFFIVAIILIACDRKAFTPINRIIYDLQRVTGKIKNDALNSHAFLFDSYKANQEMLFEEAHLKDLYQDYNFELNRINEMREHSYKCDIEDFINDNIIDSVMHRDQLNQVAGAMTGLGILGTFIGLSLGLQEFNTGSTLEITNSIAPLMNGIKVAFHTSIYGMIFSLTFNYVFKRKLDEAETSIRDFVNAYRKYVLPDTEFDSVNRLIELQEKQLSSIDNLGDKITDELTRVLTPQFDRMNRVITDFANIATQNQSDALRSVVNAFIIEMNKSLNDAFKQLSDTISECYNIQNNNADLMKQVMDETGSTREIAHRINEEAKLLGEQLAGFTASVVETQQEIKRSMNDLWVSNGTNQKLIADDRQYLRDLESYRSMLNESVKVFQKELNAQKELLDAIRLSVNQLPKNIDNTFKVIDNNLINVESHLVNQAAEIKKANDQLPKIINNSYRDMQDAVERAVSSVNGLTLAIEEAKRGNAARRN
;
A
#
# COMPACT_ATOMS: atom_id res chain seq x y z
N MET A 1 -14.10 -9.47 46.38
CA MET A 1 -14.59 -8.11 46.74
C MET A 1 -13.86 -7.09 45.89
N GLN A 2 -14.55 -6.55 44.88
CA GLN A 2 -14.00 -5.57 43.93
C GLN A 2 -13.67 -4.26 44.66
N ARG A 3 -12.42 -3.79 44.56
CA ARG A 3 -12.00 -2.53 45.20
C ARG A 3 -12.51 -1.36 44.38
N LYS A 4 -13.64 -0.76 44.79
CA LYS A 4 -14.06 0.56 44.32
C LYS A 4 -12.89 1.54 44.46
N LYS A 5 -12.59 2.29 43.39
CA LYS A 5 -11.50 3.26 43.41
C LYS A 5 -11.87 4.45 44.29
N TRP A 6 -10.86 5.14 44.82
CA TRP A 6 -11.05 6.24 45.79
C TRP A 6 -12.00 7.34 45.28
N TYR A 7 -12.03 7.60 43.97
CA TYR A 7 -12.87 8.65 43.41
C TYR A 7 -14.35 8.26 43.29
N GLU A 8 -14.70 6.98 43.32
CA GLU A 8 -16.10 6.55 43.40
C GLU A 8 -16.70 6.85 44.77
N TRP A 9 -15.85 6.81 45.81
CA TRP A 9 -16.24 7.20 47.16
C TRP A 9 -16.49 8.70 47.28
N ILE A 10 -15.98 9.55 46.36
CA ILE A 10 -16.25 10.99 46.38
C ILE A 10 -17.76 11.24 46.33
N MET A 11 -18.53 10.51 45.51
CA MET A 11 -19.98 10.72 45.45
C MET A 11 -20.65 10.45 46.80
N ALA A 12 -20.28 9.35 47.46
CA ALA A 12 -20.83 8.99 48.77
C ALA A 12 -20.39 9.96 49.87
N VAL A 13 -19.12 10.37 49.87
CA VAL A 13 -18.57 11.33 50.82
C VAL A 13 -19.22 12.70 50.66
N VAL A 14 -19.35 13.19 49.42
CA VAL A 14 -20.05 14.46 49.13
C VAL A 14 -21.51 14.35 49.54
N PHE A 15 -22.21 13.25 49.23
CA PHE A 15 -23.59 13.06 49.68
C PHE A 15 -23.74 13.14 51.20
N ILE A 16 -22.91 12.41 51.94
CA ILE A 16 -22.92 12.44 53.42
C ILE A 16 -22.57 13.84 53.93
N ALA A 17 -21.58 14.51 53.35
CA ALA A 17 -21.20 15.86 53.73
C ALA A 17 -22.33 16.86 53.50
N MET A 18 -23.05 16.77 52.37
CA MET A 18 -24.18 17.64 52.06
C MET A 18 -25.39 17.37 52.95
N VAL A 19 -25.67 16.11 53.29
CA VAL A 19 -26.70 15.76 54.28
C VAL A 19 -26.32 16.31 55.67
N GLY A 20 -25.07 16.14 56.09
CA GLY A 20 -24.56 16.69 57.34
C GLY A 20 -24.66 18.21 57.40
N LEU A 21 -24.29 18.89 56.30
CA LEU A 21 -24.44 20.34 56.15
C LEU A 21 -25.91 20.75 56.23
N CYS A 22 -26.82 20.02 55.58
CA CYS A 22 -28.26 20.29 55.64
C CYS A 22 -28.82 20.14 57.05
N ILE A 23 -28.42 19.09 57.79
CA ILE A 23 -28.81 18.87 59.18
C ILE A 23 -28.27 19.99 60.07
N TYR A 24 -27.00 20.36 59.89
CA TYR A 24 -26.37 21.46 60.63
C TYR A 24 -27.11 22.79 60.42
N LEU A 25 -27.38 23.15 59.15
CA LEU A 25 -28.09 24.39 58.81
C LEU A 25 -29.53 24.42 59.35
N ASN A 26 -30.20 23.26 59.43
CA ASN A 26 -31.55 23.17 59.99
C ASN A 26 -31.59 23.11 61.53
N LEU A 27 -30.56 22.56 62.20
CA LEU A 27 -30.52 22.45 63.67
C LEU A 27 -29.98 23.70 64.37
N PHE A 28 -29.03 24.42 63.76
CA PHE A 28 -28.36 25.57 64.36
C PHE A 28 -28.89 26.93 63.88
N SER A 29 -29.88 26.97 62.98
CA SER A 29 -30.52 28.22 62.61
C SER A 29 -31.55 28.63 63.69
N VAL A 30 -31.32 29.80 64.28
CA VAL A 30 -32.02 30.34 65.47
C VAL A 30 -33.49 30.73 65.18
N GLN A 31 -33.92 30.72 63.91
CA GLN A 31 -35.28 31.04 63.50
C GLN A 31 -36.04 29.75 63.16
N GLY A 32 -36.85 29.26 64.12
CA GLY A 32 -38.01 28.38 63.93
C GLY A 32 -37.85 27.15 63.02
N ARG A 33 -38.09 25.95 63.57
CA ARG A 33 -38.21 24.70 62.78
C ARG A 33 -39.37 24.80 61.78
N ASP A 34 -39.09 25.31 60.59
CA ASP A 34 -40.04 25.29 59.49
C ASP A 34 -40.07 23.87 58.90
N MET A 35 -41.17 23.17 59.16
CA MET A 35 -41.39 21.79 58.70
C MET A 35 -41.34 21.71 57.17
N SER A 36 -41.72 22.77 56.46
CA SER A 36 -41.73 22.78 54.99
C SER A 36 -40.31 22.69 54.41
N SER A 37 -39.35 23.43 54.99
CA SER A 37 -37.92 23.39 54.64
C SER A 37 -37.33 21.99 54.78
N ILE A 38 -37.61 21.33 55.90
CA ILE A 38 -37.07 19.99 56.19
C ILE A 38 -37.64 18.98 55.20
N VAL A 39 -38.94 19.07 54.89
CA VAL A 39 -39.60 18.16 53.95
C VAL A 39 -39.02 18.33 52.53
N VAL A 40 -38.87 19.56 52.03
CA VAL A 40 -38.34 19.82 50.68
C VAL A 40 -36.90 19.32 50.55
N ASN A 41 -36.02 19.65 51.50
CA ASN A 41 -34.64 19.20 51.48
C ASN A 41 -34.56 17.67 51.58
N SER A 42 -35.32 17.05 52.49
CA SER A 42 -35.33 15.59 52.66
C SER A 42 -35.82 14.87 51.40
N ALA A 43 -36.86 15.39 50.76
CA ALA A 43 -37.36 14.86 49.48
C ALA A 43 -36.29 14.96 48.37
N MET A 44 -35.60 16.10 48.27
CA MET A 44 -34.49 16.27 47.31
C MET A 44 -33.38 15.25 47.56
N PHE A 45 -32.85 15.15 48.79
CA PHE A 45 -31.80 14.18 49.10
C PHE A 45 -32.25 12.74 48.86
N PHE A 46 -33.52 12.41 49.11
CA PHE A 46 -34.07 11.09 48.82
C PHE A 46 -34.08 10.79 47.32
N ILE A 47 -34.53 11.73 46.48
CA ILE A 47 -34.51 11.60 45.03
C ILE A 47 -33.07 11.46 44.52
N VAL A 48 -32.15 12.30 45.00
CA VAL A 48 -30.73 12.25 44.64
C VAL A 48 -30.13 10.89 45.03
N ALA A 49 -30.43 10.40 46.23
CA ALA A 49 -29.95 9.09 46.69
C ALA A 49 -30.42 7.95 45.78
N ILE A 50 -31.69 7.96 45.37
CA ILE A 50 -32.23 6.97 44.43
C ILE A 50 -31.47 7.02 43.10
N ILE A 51 -31.26 8.21 42.54
CA ILE A 51 -30.56 8.38 41.26
C ILE A 51 -29.11 7.87 41.39
N LEU A 52 -28.38 8.28 42.43
CA LEU A 52 -26.99 7.86 42.63
C LEU A 52 -26.87 6.33 42.84
N ILE A 53 -27.76 5.73 43.62
CA ILE A 53 -27.80 4.27 43.83
C ILE A 53 -28.14 3.54 42.52
N ALA A 54 -29.08 4.07 41.73
CA ALA A 54 -29.45 3.50 40.44
C ALA A 54 -28.27 3.55 39.45
N CYS A 55 -27.55 4.67 39.36
CA CYS A 55 -26.34 4.82 38.54
C CYS A 55 -25.24 3.85 38.98
N ASP A 56 -24.99 3.74 40.29
CA ASP A 56 -23.95 2.86 40.84
C ASP A 56 -24.24 1.38 40.54
N ARG A 57 -25.50 0.95 40.70
CA ARG A 57 -25.89 -0.45 40.48
C ARG A 57 -26.03 -0.82 39.01
N LYS A 58 -26.64 0.04 38.19
CA LYS A 58 -26.95 -0.29 36.79
C LYS A 58 -25.81 -0.02 35.82
N ALA A 59 -24.91 0.92 36.11
CA ALA A 59 -23.84 1.30 35.19
C ALA A 59 -22.44 1.13 35.78
N PHE A 60 -22.12 1.76 36.91
CA PHE A 60 -20.74 1.75 37.42
C PHE A 60 -20.30 0.37 37.90
N THR A 61 -21.17 -0.39 38.57
CA THR A 61 -20.81 -1.73 39.05
C THR A 61 -20.51 -2.69 37.89
N PRO A 62 -21.37 -2.83 36.85
CA PRO A 62 -21.05 -3.64 35.66
C PRO A 62 -19.75 -3.23 34.97
N ILE A 63 -19.55 -1.93 34.73
CA ILE A 63 -18.32 -1.43 34.10
C ILE A 63 -17.08 -1.71 34.93
N ASN A 64 -17.15 -1.60 36.25
CA ASN A 64 -16.01 -1.98 37.10
C ASN A 64 -15.65 -3.46 36.95
N ARG A 65 -16.61 -4.34 36.66
CA ARG A 65 -16.32 -5.75 36.37
C ARG A 65 -15.54 -5.87 35.07
N ILE A 66 -16.01 -5.21 34.01
CA ILE A 66 -15.39 -5.18 32.68
C ILE A 66 -13.96 -4.61 32.76
N ILE A 67 -13.77 -3.45 33.40
CA ILE A 67 -12.46 -2.81 33.60
C ILE A 67 -11.50 -3.76 34.32
N TYR A 68 -11.96 -4.35 35.42
CA TYR A 68 -11.13 -5.26 36.22
C TYR A 68 -10.72 -6.49 35.40
N ASP A 69 -11.66 -7.06 34.66
CA ASP A 69 -11.43 -8.24 33.84
C ASP A 69 -10.45 -7.94 32.70
N LEU A 70 -10.64 -6.83 31.97
CA LEU A 70 -9.73 -6.35 30.93
C LEU A 70 -8.32 -6.10 31.49
N GLN A 71 -8.20 -5.44 32.65
CA GLN A 71 -6.91 -5.19 33.30
C GLN A 71 -6.23 -6.48 33.75
N ARG A 72 -7.00 -7.43 34.33
CA ARG A 72 -6.48 -8.75 34.73
C ARG A 72 -5.95 -9.50 33.52
N VAL A 73 -6.72 -9.56 32.44
CA VAL A 73 -6.34 -10.22 31.19
C VAL A 73 -5.14 -9.56 30.55
N THR A 74 -5.11 -8.23 30.49
CA THR A 74 -3.96 -7.47 29.98
C THR A 74 -2.68 -7.77 30.79
N GLY A 75 -2.79 -7.82 32.12
CA GLY A 75 -1.68 -8.19 33.00
C GLY A 75 -1.22 -9.63 32.76
N LYS A 76 -2.16 -10.56 32.60
CA LYS A 76 -1.89 -11.96 32.27
C LYS A 76 -1.17 -12.09 30.93
N ILE A 77 -1.66 -11.45 29.87
CA ILE A 77 -1.03 -11.41 28.54
C ILE A 77 0.43 -10.93 28.63
N LYS A 78 0.67 -9.81 29.31
CA LYS A 78 2.01 -9.25 29.45
C LYS A 78 2.95 -10.18 30.24
N ASN A 79 2.45 -10.80 31.30
CA ASN A 79 3.23 -11.72 32.13
C ASN A 79 3.54 -13.04 31.38
N ASP A 80 2.54 -13.60 30.71
CA ASP A 80 2.70 -14.84 29.92
C ASP A 80 3.70 -14.61 28.77
N ALA A 81 3.65 -13.44 28.11
CA ALA A 81 4.58 -13.06 27.06
C ALA A 81 6.04 -12.97 27.54
N LEU A 82 6.26 -12.44 28.76
CA LEU A 82 7.59 -12.38 29.36
C LEU A 82 8.16 -13.78 29.63
N ASN A 83 7.31 -14.76 29.97
CA ASN A 83 7.73 -16.10 30.35
C ASN A 83 7.84 -17.09 29.17
N SER A 84 7.07 -16.89 28.09
CA SER A 84 6.93 -17.86 27.00
C SER A 84 8.00 -17.72 25.90
N HIS A 85 8.56 -16.51 25.68
CA HIS A 85 9.45 -16.20 24.54
C HIS A 85 8.85 -16.50 23.15
N ALA A 86 7.56 -16.88 23.08
CA ALA A 86 6.78 -17.17 21.88
C ALA A 86 5.42 -16.46 21.95
N PHE A 87 4.75 -16.33 20.80
CA PHE A 87 3.41 -15.75 20.73
C PHE A 87 2.38 -16.61 21.47
N LEU A 88 1.41 -15.95 22.12
CA LEU A 88 0.47 -16.62 23.01
C LEU A 88 -0.74 -17.23 22.29
N PHE A 89 -0.86 -17.05 20.97
CA PHE A 89 -2.02 -17.49 20.17
C PHE A 89 -2.39 -18.95 20.41
N ASP A 90 -1.46 -19.89 20.17
CA ASP A 90 -1.74 -21.32 20.31
C ASP A 90 -2.08 -21.72 21.75
N SER A 91 -1.41 -21.08 22.72
CA SER A 91 -1.63 -21.31 24.15
C SER A 91 -3.02 -20.88 24.61
N TYR A 92 -3.56 -19.80 24.04
CA TYR A 92 -4.88 -19.25 24.36
C TYR A 92 -5.99 -19.89 23.54
N LYS A 93 -5.69 -20.31 22.30
CA LYS A 93 -6.59 -21.11 21.46
C LYS A 93 -6.87 -22.49 22.08
N ALA A 94 -5.85 -23.15 22.62
CA ALA A 94 -6.00 -24.47 23.27
C ALA A 94 -6.76 -24.39 24.62
N ASN A 95 -6.68 -23.27 25.35
CA ASN A 95 -7.31 -23.08 26.66
C ASN A 95 -8.62 -22.27 26.57
N GLN A 96 -9.39 -22.50 25.51
CA GLN A 96 -10.50 -21.71 24.95
C GLN A 96 -11.60 -21.17 25.89
N GLU A 97 -11.58 -21.47 27.20
CA GLU A 97 -12.71 -21.19 28.10
C GLU A 97 -12.51 -20.08 29.14
N MET A 98 -11.29 -19.57 29.40
CA MET A 98 -11.07 -18.69 30.58
C MET A 98 -10.04 -17.57 30.39
N LEU A 99 -10.10 -16.81 29.28
CA LEU A 99 -9.40 -15.53 29.26
C LEU A 99 -10.16 -14.53 30.16
N PHE A 100 -11.43 -14.34 29.86
CA PHE A 100 -12.35 -13.45 30.59
C PHE A 100 -13.19 -14.21 31.63
N GLU A 101 -13.46 -13.56 32.77
CA GLU A 101 -14.39 -14.03 33.81
C GLU A 101 -15.74 -13.31 33.73
N GLU A 102 -15.79 -12.12 33.16
CA GLU A 102 -17.00 -11.34 32.95
C GLU A 102 -17.78 -11.94 31.75
N ALA A 103 -19.08 -12.16 31.93
CA ALA A 103 -19.88 -12.94 31.00
C ALA A 103 -19.99 -12.29 29.61
N HIS A 104 -20.18 -10.98 29.55
CA HIS A 104 -20.31 -10.26 28.28
C HIS A 104 -18.99 -10.24 27.50
N LEU A 105 -17.86 -10.00 28.17
CA LEU A 105 -16.54 -10.10 27.53
C LEU A 105 -16.21 -11.53 27.10
N LYS A 106 -16.63 -12.53 27.87
CA LYS A 106 -16.46 -13.94 27.53
C LYS A 106 -17.22 -14.29 26.25
N ASP A 107 -18.49 -13.89 26.14
CA ASP A 107 -19.32 -14.14 24.95
C ASP A 107 -18.71 -13.46 23.71
N LEU A 108 -18.32 -12.18 23.81
CA LEU A 108 -17.68 -11.47 22.69
C LEU A 108 -16.34 -12.09 22.28
N TYR A 109 -15.57 -12.60 23.23
CA TYR A 109 -14.32 -13.29 22.92
C TYR A 109 -14.58 -14.66 22.27
N GLN A 110 -15.67 -15.35 22.64
CA GLN A 110 -16.09 -16.57 21.97
C GLN A 110 -16.54 -16.31 20.53
N ASP A 111 -17.31 -15.25 20.29
CA ASP A 111 -17.71 -14.83 18.94
C ASP A 111 -16.49 -14.49 18.08
N TYR A 112 -15.53 -13.73 18.64
CA TYR A 112 -14.25 -13.46 17.99
C TYR A 112 -13.51 -14.76 17.61
N ASN A 113 -13.38 -15.70 18.55
CA ASN A 113 -12.70 -16.97 18.29
C ASN A 113 -13.43 -17.83 17.25
N PHE A 114 -14.77 -17.81 17.26
CA PHE A 114 -15.58 -18.49 16.26
C PHE A 114 -15.34 -17.90 14.87
N GLU A 115 -15.41 -16.57 14.74
CA GLU A 115 -15.19 -15.88 13.47
C GLU A 115 -13.77 -16.07 12.95
N LEU A 116 -12.78 -16.01 13.84
CA LEU A 116 -11.38 -16.26 13.51
C LEU A 116 -11.16 -17.71 13.03
N ASN A 117 -11.77 -18.71 13.68
CA ASN A 117 -11.71 -20.10 13.22
C ASN A 117 -12.41 -20.28 11.87
N ARG A 118 -13.58 -19.66 11.68
CA ARG A 118 -14.33 -19.70 10.42
C ARG A 118 -13.50 -19.15 9.27
N ILE A 119 -12.83 -18.01 9.47
CA ILE A 119 -11.97 -17.38 8.46
C ILE A 119 -10.73 -18.24 8.17
N ASN A 120 -10.12 -18.84 9.20
CA ASN A 120 -8.99 -19.76 9.01
C ASN A 120 -9.35 -21.03 8.22
N GLU A 121 -10.62 -21.44 8.22
CA GLU A 121 -11.13 -22.59 7.44
C GLU A 121 -11.58 -22.21 6.02
N MET A 122 -11.77 -20.91 5.73
CA MET A 122 -12.16 -20.44 4.40
C MET A 122 -10.98 -20.50 3.42
N ARG A 123 -11.23 -20.99 2.20
CA ARG A 123 -10.19 -21.05 1.15
C ARG A 123 -9.85 -19.67 0.56
N GLU A 124 -10.79 -18.73 0.63
CA GLU A 124 -10.60 -17.32 0.27
C GLU A 124 -10.24 -16.53 1.54
N HIS A 125 -8.96 -16.24 1.70
CA HIS A 125 -8.43 -15.61 2.91
C HIS A 125 -8.48 -14.06 2.84
N SER A 126 -9.56 -13.50 2.28
CA SER A 126 -9.67 -12.04 2.05
C SER A 126 -10.19 -11.25 3.27
N TYR A 127 -10.62 -11.93 4.34
CA TYR A 127 -11.28 -11.29 5.47
C TYR A 127 -10.37 -11.24 6.70
N LYS A 128 -10.18 -10.04 7.25
CA LYS A 128 -9.45 -9.80 8.49
C LYS A 128 -10.44 -9.85 9.66
N CYS A 129 -10.07 -10.53 10.74
CA CYS A 129 -10.82 -10.53 12.00
C CYS A 129 -9.98 -9.88 13.08
N ASP A 130 -10.25 -8.61 13.38
CA ASP A 130 -9.56 -7.90 14.45
C ASP A 130 -10.33 -8.06 15.76
N ILE A 131 -9.61 -8.28 16.87
CA ILE A 131 -10.24 -8.36 18.20
C ILE A 131 -10.97 -7.05 18.55
N GLU A 132 -10.55 -5.93 17.97
CA GLU A 132 -11.15 -4.60 18.14
C GLU A 132 -12.55 -4.52 17.49
N ASP A 133 -12.88 -5.37 16.53
CA ASP A 133 -14.24 -5.42 15.95
C ASP A 133 -15.26 -5.91 16.99
N PHE A 134 -14.81 -6.72 17.96
CA PHE A 134 -15.63 -7.32 19.01
C PHE A 134 -15.46 -6.57 20.34
N ILE A 135 -14.22 -6.29 20.74
CA ILE A 135 -13.87 -5.60 21.99
C ILE A 135 -13.43 -4.17 21.69
N ASN A 136 -14.40 -3.26 21.71
CA ASN A 136 -14.23 -1.82 21.49
C ASN A 136 -15.09 -0.96 22.43
N ASP A 137 -14.96 0.36 22.29
CA ASP A 137 -15.64 1.35 23.11
C ASP A 137 -17.17 1.25 23.09
N ASN A 138 -17.78 0.61 22.07
CA ASN A 138 -19.24 0.41 22.02
C ASN A 138 -19.75 -0.49 23.17
N ILE A 139 -18.89 -1.37 23.71
CA ILE A 139 -19.20 -2.15 24.91
C ILE A 139 -19.44 -1.21 26.09
N ILE A 140 -18.60 -0.19 26.24
CA ILE A 140 -18.72 0.77 27.33
C ILE A 140 -20.00 1.57 27.15
N ASP A 141 -20.27 2.04 25.94
CA ASP A 141 -21.46 2.84 25.64
C ASP A 141 -22.76 2.07 25.93
N SER A 142 -22.83 0.80 25.54
CA SER A 142 -23.99 -0.08 25.79
C SER A 142 -24.17 -0.42 27.27
N VAL A 143 -23.09 -0.82 27.97
CA VAL A 143 -23.17 -1.21 29.38
C VAL A 143 -23.40 -0.01 30.30
N MET A 144 -22.75 1.14 30.02
CA MET A 144 -22.96 2.37 30.79
C MET A 144 -24.31 3.04 30.52
N HIS A 145 -24.95 2.76 29.38
CA HIS A 145 -26.06 3.57 28.87
C HIS A 145 -25.65 5.06 28.85
N ARG A 146 -24.51 5.35 28.18
CA ARG A 146 -23.80 6.63 28.23
C ARG A 146 -24.71 7.85 28.09
N ASP A 147 -25.69 7.79 27.18
CA ASP A 147 -26.64 8.88 26.95
C ASP A 147 -27.53 9.19 28.17
N GLN A 148 -27.96 8.17 28.90
CA GLN A 148 -28.75 8.36 30.12
C GLN A 148 -27.90 8.99 31.23
N LEU A 149 -26.66 8.52 31.41
CA LEU A 149 -25.77 9.07 32.45
C LEU A 149 -25.32 10.50 32.15
N ASN A 150 -25.13 10.86 30.88
CA ASN A 150 -24.83 12.24 30.48
C ASN A 150 -25.92 13.23 30.95
N GLN A 151 -27.17 12.79 31.05
CA GLN A 151 -28.30 13.62 31.47
C GLN A 151 -28.42 13.75 33.00
N VAL A 152 -27.85 12.83 33.78
CA VAL A 152 -27.99 12.82 35.26
C VAL A 152 -27.43 14.10 35.88
N ALA A 153 -26.27 14.58 35.41
CA ALA A 153 -25.71 15.85 35.91
C ALA A 153 -26.67 17.03 35.64
N GLY A 154 -27.30 17.07 34.46
CA GLY A 154 -28.32 18.05 34.13
C GLY A 154 -29.56 17.92 35.02
N ALA A 155 -30.02 16.69 35.27
CA ALA A 155 -31.15 16.42 36.16
C ALA A 155 -30.88 16.86 37.60
N MET A 156 -29.65 16.71 38.12
CA MET A 156 -29.26 17.20 39.45
C MET A 156 -29.36 18.73 39.55
N THR A 157 -28.88 19.44 38.54
CA THR A 157 -29.03 20.90 38.46
C THR A 157 -30.51 21.28 38.35
N GLY A 158 -31.28 20.58 37.53
CA GLY A 158 -32.72 20.77 37.38
C GLY A 158 -33.49 20.55 38.68
N LEU A 159 -33.13 19.52 39.47
CA LEU A 159 -33.70 19.28 40.81
C LEU A 159 -33.38 20.43 41.78
N GLY A 160 -32.17 21.00 41.70
CA GLY A 160 -31.81 22.20 42.46
C GLY A 160 -32.69 23.41 42.09
N ILE A 161 -32.87 23.66 40.80
CA ILE A 161 -33.73 24.74 40.28
C ILE A 161 -35.20 24.52 40.71
N LEU A 162 -35.69 23.28 40.62
CA LEU A 162 -37.04 22.92 41.07
C LEU A 162 -37.21 23.17 42.58
N GLY A 163 -36.22 22.79 43.39
CA GLY A 163 -36.19 23.09 44.82
C GLY A 163 -36.24 24.59 45.11
N THR A 164 -35.57 25.41 44.28
CA THR A 164 -35.66 26.87 44.36
C THR A 164 -37.07 27.39 44.12
N PHE A 165 -37.75 26.92 43.08
CA PHE A 165 -39.13 27.33 42.80
C PHE A 165 -40.09 26.90 43.90
N ILE A 166 -39.95 25.68 44.43
CA ILE A 166 -40.79 25.18 45.53
C ILE A 166 -40.52 26.00 46.80
N GLY A 167 -39.26 26.25 47.15
CA GLY A 167 -38.89 27.04 48.33
C GLY A 167 -39.43 28.47 48.29
N LEU A 168 -39.33 29.14 47.14
CA LEU A 168 -39.91 30.48 46.95
C LEU A 168 -41.44 30.45 46.97
N SER A 169 -42.07 29.45 46.34
CA SER A 169 -43.54 29.32 46.33
C SER A 169 -44.09 29.12 47.75
N LEU A 170 -43.44 28.30 48.58
CA LEU A 170 -43.83 28.10 49.97
C LEU A 170 -43.62 29.37 50.81
N GLY A 171 -42.50 30.09 50.62
CA GLY A 171 -42.25 31.35 51.31
C GLY A 171 -43.22 32.47 50.94
N LEU A 172 -43.75 32.48 49.71
CA LEU A 172 -44.74 33.46 49.25
C LEU A 172 -46.17 33.10 49.65
N GLN A 173 -46.46 31.83 49.96
CA GLN A 173 -47.82 31.38 50.31
C GLN A 173 -48.35 32.06 51.58
N GLU A 174 -47.47 32.41 52.51
CA GLU A 174 -47.81 33.09 53.76
C GLU A 174 -47.70 34.62 53.66
N PHE A 175 -47.45 35.18 52.47
CA PHE A 175 -47.24 36.61 52.29
C PHE A 175 -48.56 37.39 52.18
N ASN A 176 -48.81 38.29 53.12
CA ASN A 176 -50.02 39.13 53.17
C ASN A 176 -49.70 40.63 53.08
N THR A 177 -50.43 41.35 52.21
CA THR A 177 -50.26 42.79 51.95
C THR A 177 -51.34 43.68 52.60
N GLY A 178 -52.14 43.15 53.54
CA GLY A 178 -53.27 43.87 54.13
C GLY A 178 -52.88 45.08 55.00
N SER A 179 -52.03 44.87 56.02
CA SER A 179 -51.56 45.91 56.95
C SER A 179 -50.04 45.88 57.16
N THR A 180 -49.45 46.98 57.64
CA THR A 180 -47.99 47.06 57.92
C THR A 180 -47.51 45.98 58.89
N LEU A 181 -48.36 45.58 59.85
CA LEU A 181 -48.06 44.51 60.80
C LEU A 181 -48.05 43.13 60.12
N GLU A 182 -49.02 42.86 59.24
CA GLU A 182 -49.10 41.62 58.47
C GLU A 182 -47.94 41.48 57.47
N ILE A 183 -47.55 42.57 56.82
CA ILE A 183 -46.35 42.59 55.95
C ILE A 183 -45.11 42.25 56.77
N THR A 184 -44.95 42.86 57.95
CA THR A 184 -43.79 42.60 58.83
C THR A 184 -43.74 41.14 59.27
N ASN A 185 -44.88 40.54 59.62
CA ASN A 185 -44.99 39.14 60.00
C ASN A 185 -44.74 38.19 58.81
N SER A 186 -45.02 38.63 57.58
CA SER A 186 -44.80 37.87 56.34
C SER A 186 -43.33 37.80 55.91
N ILE A 187 -42.46 38.68 56.43
CA ILE A 187 -41.03 38.71 56.07
C ILE A 187 -40.30 37.45 56.56
N ALA A 188 -40.62 36.94 57.75
CA ALA A 188 -39.89 35.80 58.32
C ALA A 188 -40.13 34.48 57.55
N PRO A 189 -41.38 34.10 57.21
CA PRO A 189 -41.66 32.95 56.33
C PRO A 189 -41.05 33.12 54.94
N LEU A 190 -41.15 34.32 54.34
CA LEU A 190 -40.56 34.61 53.03
C LEU A 190 -39.04 34.41 53.03
N MET A 191 -38.36 34.92 54.07
CA MET A 191 -36.91 34.77 54.23
C MET A 191 -36.52 33.29 54.39
N ASN A 192 -37.34 32.48 55.06
CA ASN A 192 -37.11 31.04 55.19
C ASN A 192 -37.28 30.31 53.85
N GLY A 193 -38.31 30.64 53.07
CA GLY A 193 -38.48 30.12 51.71
C GLY A 193 -37.28 30.43 50.80
N ILE A 194 -36.75 31.66 50.87
CA ILE A 194 -35.54 32.07 50.14
C ILE A 194 -34.32 31.25 50.59
N LYS A 195 -34.14 30.99 51.90
CA LYS A 195 -33.03 30.14 52.39
C LYS A 195 -33.12 28.72 51.84
N VAL A 196 -34.30 28.10 51.85
CA VAL A 196 -34.52 26.77 51.26
C VAL A 196 -34.17 26.77 49.79
N ALA A 197 -34.62 27.80 49.08
CA ALA A 197 -34.40 27.95 47.66
C ALA A 197 -32.91 28.07 47.30
N PHE A 198 -32.14 28.78 48.13
CA PHE A 198 -30.70 28.91 47.97
C PHE A 198 -29.95 27.60 48.26
N HIS A 199 -30.27 26.93 49.36
CA HIS A 199 -29.60 25.67 49.74
C HIS A 199 -29.84 24.55 48.73
N THR A 200 -31.09 24.35 48.29
CA THR A 200 -31.43 23.33 47.29
C THR A 200 -30.69 23.55 45.97
N SER A 201 -30.55 24.79 45.51
CA SER A 201 -29.73 25.13 44.34
C SER A 201 -28.25 24.77 44.51
N ILE A 202 -27.66 25.07 45.69
CA ILE A 202 -26.26 24.69 46.00
C ILE A 202 -26.10 23.17 45.98
N TYR A 203 -27.04 22.43 46.58
CA TYR A 203 -26.98 20.98 46.62
C TYR A 203 -27.04 20.39 45.21
N GLY A 204 -27.97 20.86 44.38
CA GLY A 204 -28.10 20.41 42.99
C GLY A 204 -26.83 20.66 42.18
N MET A 205 -26.21 21.83 42.34
CA MET A 205 -24.96 22.18 41.66
C MET A 205 -23.78 21.33 42.11
N ILE A 206 -23.61 21.13 43.43
CA ILE A 206 -22.53 20.30 43.97
C ILE A 206 -22.69 18.85 43.52
N PHE A 207 -23.90 18.30 43.56
CA PHE A 207 -24.17 16.95 43.07
C PHE A 207 -23.93 16.81 41.58
N SER A 208 -24.35 17.79 40.77
CA SER A 208 -24.12 17.81 39.32
C SER A 208 -22.63 17.77 38.97
N LEU A 209 -21.84 18.68 39.57
CA LEU A 209 -20.41 18.78 39.32
C LEU A 209 -19.67 17.51 39.77
N THR A 210 -19.99 17.03 40.97
CA THR A 210 -19.37 15.82 41.54
C THR A 210 -19.68 14.60 40.68
N PHE A 211 -20.94 14.42 40.29
CA PHE A 211 -21.36 13.31 39.45
C PHE A 211 -20.68 13.37 38.08
N ASN A 212 -20.67 14.54 37.42
CA ASN A 212 -20.05 14.70 36.11
C ASN A 212 -18.56 14.34 36.13
N TYR A 213 -17.84 14.81 37.14
CA TYR A 213 -16.43 14.49 37.34
C TYR A 213 -16.19 12.98 37.50
N VAL A 214 -16.95 12.31 38.37
CA VAL A 214 -16.80 10.87 38.63
C VAL A 214 -17.17 10.06 37.39
N PHE A 215 -18.25 10.43 36.71
CA PHE A 215 -18.69 9.81 35.47
C PHE A 215 -17.63 9.92 34.37
N LYS A 216 -17.08 11.11 34.12
CA LYS A 216 -16.04 11.32 33.09
C LYS A 216 -14.77 10.55 33.40
N ARG A 217 -14.35 10.50 34.67
CA ARG A 217 -13.21 9.66 35.08
C ARG A 217 -13.46 8.17 34.92
N LYS A 218 -14.70 7.72 35.13
CA LYS A 218 -15.06 6.31 34.89
C LYS A 218 -15.02 5.94 33.43
N LEU A 219 -15.54 6.81 32.57
CA LEU A 219 -15.53 6.61 31.13
C LEU A 219 -14.10 6.50 30.59
N ASP A 220 -13.22 7.43 30.96
CA ASP A 220 -11.81 7.44 30.54
C ASP A 220 -11.04 6.20 31.05
N GLU A 221 -11.32 5.74 32.26
CA GLU A 221 -10.77 4.49 32.80
C GLU A 221 -11.20 3.27 31.97
N ALA A 222 -12.49 3.22 31.59
CA ALA A 222 -13.04 2.14 30.79
C ALA A 222 -12.41 2.11 29.39
N GLU A 223 -12.43 3.24 28.68
CA GLU A 223 -11.87 3.37 27.32
C GLU A 223 -10.37 3.04 27.33
N THR A 224 -9.63 3.50 28.35
CA THR A 224 -8.22 3.16 28.50
C THR A 224 -7.99 1.66 28.74
N SER A 225 -8.84 1.00 29.54
CA SER A 225 -8.70 -0.44 29.79
C SER A 225 -8.94 -1.29 28.54
N ILE A 226 -9.86 -0.89 27.66
CA ILE A 226 -10.07 -1.53 26.36
C ILE A 226 -8.86 -1.33 25.47
N ARG A 227 -8.39 -0.09 25.31
CA ARG A 227 -7.22 0.23 24.49
C ARG A 227 -5.97 -0.51 24.96
N ASP A 228 -5.71 -0.57 26.25
CA ASP A 228 -4.57 -1.28 26.83
C ASP A 228 -4.66 -2.79 26.56
N PHE A 229 -5.86 -3.37 26.64
CA PHE A 229 -6.11 -4.76 26.31
C PHE A 229 -5.87 -5.03 24.82
N VAL A 230 -6.52 -4.29 23.92
CA VAL A 230 -6.39 -4.46 22.46
C VAL A 230 -4.93 -4.34 22.03
N ASN A 231 -4.21 -3.35 22.55
CA ASN A 231 -2.78 -3.18 22.28
C ASN A 231 -1.93 -4.34 22.81
N ALA A 232 -2.19 -4.83 24.02
CA ALA A 232 -1.47 -5.99 24.55
C ALA A 232 -1.78 -7.26 23.75
N TYR A 233 -3.04 -7.44 23.33
CA TYR A 233 -3.50 -8.57 22.54
C TYR A 233 -2.83 -8.59 21.15
N ARG A 234 -2.86 -7.47 20.42
CA ARG A 234 -2.16 -7.29 19.13
C ARG A 234 -0.64 -7.43 19.23
N LYS A 235 -0.05 -7.12 20.38
CA LYS A 235 1.41 -7.17 20.53
C LYS A 235 1.91 -8.57 20.87
N TYR A 236 1.18 -9.32 21.69
CA TYR A 236 1.69 -10.54 22.34
C TYR A 236 0.88 -11.81 22.03
N VAL A 237 -0.38 -11.68 21.66
CA VAL A 237 -1.25 -12.85 21.40
C VAL A 237 -1.25 -13.18 19.92
N LEU A 238 -1.68 -12.25 19.06
CA LEU A 238 -1.48 -12.36 17.61
C LEU A 238 -0.39 -11.36 17.20
N PRO A 239 0.78 -11.77 16.71
CA PRO A 239 1.51 -10.88 15.80
C PRO A 239 0.65 -10.63 14.58
N ASP A 240 0.85 -9.52 13.86
CA ASP A 240 0.41 -9.38 12.48
C ASP A 240 0.86 -10.64 11.72
N THR A 241 -0.06 -11.58 11.55
CA THR A 241 0.28 -13.00 11.34
C THR A 241 0.96 -13.20 9.99
N GLU A 242 1.72 -14.29 9.85
CA GLU A 242 2.18 -14.83 8.56
C GLU A 242 1.04 -14.98 7.52
N PHE A 243 -0.22 -15.02 7.96
CA PHE A 243 -1.40 -14.97 7.09
C PHE A 243 -1.64 -13.61 6.46
N ASP A 244 -1.33 -12.51 7.15
CA ASP A 244 -1.47 -11.16 6.58
C ASP A 244 -0.42 -10.95 5.47
N SER A 245 0.78 -11.49 5.63
CA SER A 245 1.80 -11.44 4.57
C SER A 245 1.47 -12.36 3.39
N VAL A 246 0.92 -13.56 3.62
CA VAL A 246 0.46 -14.48 2.58
C VAL A 246 -0.77 -13.93 1.83
N ASN A 247 -1.77 -13.43 2.54
CA ASN A 247 -2.98 -12.85 1.95
C ASN A 247 -2.66 -11.55 1.20
N ARG A 248 -1.77 -10.73 1.77
CA ARG A 248 -1.22 -9.57 1.06
C ARG A 248 -0.46 -9.98 -0.19
N LEU A 249 0.29 -11.09 -0.16
CA LEU A 249 0.96 -11.61 -1.34
C LEU A 249 -0.05 -12.04 -2.41
N ILE A 250 -1.14 -12.72 -2.02
CA ILE A 250 -2.21 -13.15 -2.92
C ILE A 250 -2.93 -11.94 -3.53
N GLU A 251 -3.28 -10.93 -2.73
CA GLU A 251 -3.92 -9.69 -3.19
C GLU A 251 -3.00 -8.93 -4.16
N LEU A 252 -1.71 -8.80 -3.82
CA LEU A 252 -0.72 -8.18 -4.69
C LEU A 252 -0.58 -8.96 -6.01
N GLN A 253 -0.60 -10.29 -5.98
CA GLN A 253 -0.56 -11.14 -7.17
C GLN A 253 -1.79 -10.97 -8.05
N GLU A 254 -3.00 -10.96 -7.49
CA GLU A 254 -4.23 -10.73 -8.26
C GLU A 254 -4.27 -9.35 -8.90
N LYS A 255 -3.79 -8.34 -8.17
CA LYS A 255 -3.63 -6.99 -8.72
C LYS A 255 -2.57 -6.94 -9.83
N GLN A 256 -1.50 -7.72 -9.71
CA GLN A 256 -0.44 -7.77 -10.71
C GLN A 256 -0.90 -8.52 -11.97
N LEU A 257 -1.62 -9.62 -11.82
CA LEU A 257 -2.28 -10.39 -12.90
C LEU A 257 -3.27 -9.54 -13.69
N SER A 258 -4.17 -8.85 -13.00
CA SER A 258 -5.15 -7.96 -13.66
C SER A 258 -4.48 -6.77 -14.35
N SER A 259 -3.36 -6.26 -13.81
CA SER A 259 -2.58 -5.20 -14.46
C SER A 259 -1.88 -5.71 -15.72
N ILE A 260 -1.34 -6.93 -15.71
CA ILE A 260 -0.72 -7.59 -16.87
C ILE A 260 -1.74 -7.82 -17.98
N ASP A 261 -2.94 -8.33 -17.65
CA ASP A 261 -4.01 -8.53 -18.63
C ASP A 261 -4.44 -7.21 -19.27
N ASN A 262 -4.69 -6.18 -18.45
CA ASN A 262 -5.03 -4.85 -18.95
C ASN A 262 -3.91 -4.22 -19.79
N LEU A 263 -2.64 -4.51 -19.49
CA LEU A 263 -1.49 -3.96 -20.21
C LEU A 263 -1.29 -4.67 -21.55
N GLY A 264 -1.39 -6.00 -21.60
CA GLY A 264 -1.21 -6.79 -22.82
C GLY A 264 -2.24 -6.45 -23.90
N ASP A 265 -3.52 -6.39 -23.50
CA ASP A 265 -4.62 -6.05 -24.42
C ASP A 265 -4.48 -4.62 -24.93
N LYS A 266 -4.22 -3.66 -24.03
CA LYS A 266 -4.10 -2.24 -24.41
C LYS A 266 -2.88 -1.95 -25.26
N ILE A 267 -1.70 -2.48 -24.94
CA ILE A 267 -0.49 -2.17 -25.71
C ILE A 267 -0.62 -2.71 -27.14
N THR A 268 -1.14 -3.92 -27.31
CA THR A 268 -1.29 -4.54 -28.63
C THR A 268 -2.28 -3.78 -29.50
N ASP A 269 -3.46 -3.46 -28.96
CA ASP A 269 -4.50 -2.75 -29.71
C ASP A 269 -4.11 -1.29 -29.98
N GLU A 270 -3.56 -0.58 -28.99
CA GLU A 270 -3.25 0.84 -29.11
C GLU A 270 -2.06 1.09 -30.05
N LEU A 271 -0.98 0.29 -29.96
CA LEU A 271 0.16 0.42 -30.88
C LEU A 271 -0.24 0.09 -32.31
N THR A 272 -0.98 -0.99 -32.52
CA THR A 272 -1.43 -1.40 -33.87
C THR A 272 -2.35 -0.34 -34.46
N ARG A 273 -3.30 0.18 -33.68
CA ARG A 273 -4.29 1.18 -34.11
C ARG A 273 -3.67 2.53 -34.42
N VAL A 274 -2.65 2.96 -33.67
CA VAL A 274 -2.04 4.28 -33.84
C VAL A 274 -0.91 4.27 -34.85
N LEU A 275 -0.01 3.28 -34.83
CA LEU A 275 1.21 3.32 -35.64
C LEU A 275 0.99 2.84 -37.08
N THR A 276 0.15 1.81 -37.29
CA THR A 276 -0.08 1.25 -38.64
C THR A 276 -0.58 2.29 -39.64
N PRO A 277 -1.62 3.11 -39.33
CA PRO A 277 -2.12 4.11 -40.27
C PRO A 277 -1.10 5.22 -40.57
N GLN A 278 -0.19 5.50 -39.63
CA GLN A 278 0.85 6.52 -39.82
C GLN A 278 1.97 6.01 -40.72
N PHE A 279 2.39 4.75 -40.57
CA PHE A 279 3.32 4.11 -41.51
C PHE A 279 2.73 4.05 -42.92
N ASP A 280 1.46 3.66 -43.06
CA ASP A 280 0.80 3.62 -44.37
C ASP A 280 0.68 5.01 -45.00
N ARG A 281 0.37 6.04 -44.20
CA ARG A 281 0.33 7.43 -44.66
C ARG A 281 1.70 7.91 -45.13
N MET A 282 2.75 7.64 -44.36
CA MET A 282 4.12 8.04 -44.69
C MET A 282 4.60 7.32 -45.96
N ASN A 283 4.33 6.01 -46.08
CA ASN A 283 4.68 5.23 -47.26
C ASN A 283 3.99 5.78 -48.53
N ARG A 284 2.68 6.11 -48.44
CA ARG A 284 1.95 6.77 -49.53
C ARG A 284 2.55 8.12 -49.91
N VAL A 285 2.77 9.02 -48.95
CA VAL A 285 3.30 10.37 -49.22
C VAL A 285 4.67 10.32 -49.89
N ILE A 286 5.58 9.48 -49.40
CA ILE A 286 6.93 9.34 -49.97
C ILE A 286 6.86 8.69 -51.35
N THR A 287 5.99 7.70 -51.56
CA THR A 287 5.78 7.06 -52.87
C THR A 287 5.20 8.04 -53.89
N ASP A 288 4.19 8.81 -53.52
CA ASP A 288 3.56 9.82 -54.38
C ASP A 288 4.58 10.90 -54.76
N PHE A 289 5.35 11.39 -53.78
CA PHE A 289 6.43 12.34 -54.01
C PHE A 289 7.50 11.78 -54.96
N ALA A 290 7.97 10.54 -54.72
CA ALA A 290 8.95 9.89 -55.57
C ALA A 290 8.45 9.71 -57.01
N ASN A 291 7.18 9.33 -57.20
CA ASN A 291 6.59 9.15 -58.53
C ASN A 291 6.46 10.49 -59.29
N ILE A 292 5.96 11.54 -58.62
CA ILE A 292 5.79 12.88 -59.21
C ILE A 292 7.16 13.48 -59.58
N ALA A 293 8.15 13.37 -58.70
CA ALA A 293 9.48 13.93 -58.91
C ALA A 293 10.29 13.14 -59.96
N THR A 294 10.18 11.80 -60.00
CA THR A 294 11.01 10.97 -60.90
C THR A 294 10.54 11.05 -62.35
N GLN A 295 9.24 10.83 -62.60
CA GLN A 295 8.77 10.47 -63.94
C GLN A 295 8.42 11.70 -64.78
N ASN A 296 7.77 12.70 -64.17
CA ASN A 296 7.35 13.89 -64.92
C ASN A 296 8.48 14.91 -65.12
N GLN A 297 9.42 15.00 -64.16
CA GLN A 297 10.47 16.02 -64.22
C GLN A 297 11.67 15.57 -65.06
N SER A 298 12.10 14.31 -64.97
CA SER A 298 13.28 13.80 -65.69
C SER A 298 13.09 13.81 -67.22
N ASP A 299 11.98 13.25 -67.70
CA ASP A 299 11.78 13.05 -69.14
C ASP A 299 11.44 14.37 -69.84
N ALA A 300 10.64 15.22 -69.20
CA ALA A 300 10.35 16.57 -69.69
C ALA A 300 11.62 17.43 -69.74
N LEU A 301 12.44 17.40 -68.68
CA LEU A 301 13.64 18.24 -68.60
C LEU A 301 14.74 17.73 -69.54
N ARG A 302 14.92 16.41 -69.69
CA ARG A 302 15.81 15.84 -70.73
C ARG A 302 15.36 16.21 -72.14
N SER A 303 14.07 16.13 -72.42
CA SER A 303 13.50 16.49 -73.73
C SER A 303 13.70 17.98 -74.04
N VAL A 304 13.36 18.86 -73.10
CA VAL A 304 13.54 20.31 -73.24
C VAL A 304 15.01 20.69 -73.35
N VAL A 305 15.90 20.10 -72.54
CA VAL A 305 17.34 20.39 -72.59
C VAL A 305 17.94 19.95 -73.91
N ASN A 306 17.65 18.73 -74.38
CA ASN A 306 18.18 18.23 -75.64
C ASN A 306 17.61 19.00 -76.83
N ALA A 307 16.30 19.26 -76.86
CA ALA A 307 15.68 20.06 -77.91
C ALA A 307 16.26 21.48 -77.96
N PHE A 308 16.45 22.12 -76.80
CA PHE A 308 17.05 23.44 -76.70
C PHE A 308 18.51 23.45 -77.18
N ILE A 309 19.34 22.49 -76.76
CA ILE A 309 20.75 22.41 -77.18
C ILE A 309 20.85 22.17 -78.70
N ILE A 310 20.01 21.29 -79.26
CA ILE A 310 20.01 20.98 -80.69
C ILE A 310 19.54 22.21 -81.49
N GLU A 311 18.43 22.83 -81.11
CA GLU A 311 17.88 23.98 -81.83
C GLU A 311 18.78 25.20 -81.69
N MET A 312 19.32 25.46 -80.49
CA MET A 312 20.30 26.52 -80.27
C MET A 312 21.55 26.30 -81.13
N ASN A 313 22.13 25.09 -81.14
CA ASN A 313 23.32 24.81 -81.97
C ASN A 313 23.03 24.83 -83.46
N LYS A 314 21.78 24.70 -83.89
CA LYS A 314 21.41 24.77 -85.31
C LYS A 314 21.13 26.21 -85.73
N SER A 315 20.13 26.84 -85.10
CA SER A 315 19.68 28.19 -85.47
C SER A 315 20.72 29.26 -85.23
N LEU A 316 21.49 29.19 -84.13
CA LEU A 316 22.53 30.19 -83.88
C LEU A 316 23.72 30.01 -84.80
N ASN A 317 24.15 28.78 -85.12
CA ASN A 317 25.27 28.57 -86.04
C ASN A 317 24.94 29.08 -87.44
N ASP A 318 23.71 28.84 -87.92
CA ASP A 318 23.25 29.33 -89.21
C ASP A 318 23.13 30.86 -89.21
N ALA A 319 22.56 31.46 -88.16
CA ALA A 319 22.45 32.91 -88.01
C ALA A 319 23.83 33.60 -87.89
N PHE A 320 24.80 32.99 -87.21
CA PHE A 320 26.15 33.53 -87.09
C PHE A 320 26.98 33.33 -88.34
N LYS A 321 26.77 32.23 -89.08
CA LYS A 321 27.38 32.07 -90.39
C LYS A 321 26.89 33.18 -91.33
N GLN A 322 25.58 33.43 -91.34
CA GLN A 322 25.01 34.55 -92.09
C GLN A 322 25.54 35.90 -91.60
N LEU A 323 25.67 36.11 -90.28
CA LEU A 323 26.25 37.33 -89.74
C LEU A 323 27.73 37.48 -90.15
N SER A 324 28.51 36.41 -90.08
CA SER A 324 29.92 36.39 -90.50
C SER A 324 30.07 36.66 -91.99
N ASP A 325 29.19 36.09 -92.81
CA ASP A 325 29.12 36.34 -94.25
C ASP A 325 28.74 37.81 -94.51
N THR A 326 27.74 38.33 -93.80
CA THR A 326 27.30 39.73 -93.89
C THR A 326 28.38 40.69 -93.43
N ILE A 327 29.12 40.39 -92.35
CA ILE A 327 30.24 41.20 -91.87
C ILE A 327 31.37 41.17 -92.89
N SER A 328 31.68 40.01 -93.49
CA SER A 328 32.71 39.89 -94.52
C SER A 328 32.32 40.64 -95.79
N GLU A 329 31.05 40.57 -96.17
CA GLU A 329 30.50 41.32 -97.29
C GLU A 329 30.50 42.82 -97.00
N CYS A 330 30.12 43.24 -95.79
CA CYS A 330 30.20 44.63 -95.35
C CYS A 330 31.64 45.13 -95.34
N TYR A 331 32.60 44.32 -94.87
CA TYR A 331 34.03 44.62 -94.91
C TYR A 331 34.54 44.77 -96.35
N ASN A 332 34.13 43.89 -97.26
CA ASN A 332 34.48 43.97 -98.67
C ASN A 332 33.85 45.19 -99.35
N ILE A 333 32.58 45.48 -99.08
CA ILE A 333 31.91 46.70 -99.54
C ILE A 333 32.65 47.92 -99.01
N GLN A 334 33.04 47.93 -97.74
CA GLN A 334 33.75 49.02 -97.11
C GLN A 334 35.15 49.22 -97.71
N ASN A 335 35.87 48.14 -98.02
CA ASN A 335 37.18 48.20 -98.65
C ASN A 335 37.07 48.68 -100.10
N ASN A 336 36.06 48.20 -100.84
CA ASN A 336 35.73 48.71 -102.17
C ASN A 336 35.31 50.19 -102.11
N ASN A 337 34.58 50.60 -101.09
CA ASN A 337 34.20 52.00 -100.85
C ASN A 337 35.44 52.84 -100.52
N ALA A 338 36.40 52.30 -99.77
CA ALA A 338 37.66 52.97 -99.49
C ALA A 338 38.48 53.18 -100.79
N ASP A 339 38.49 52.20 -101.69
CA ASP A 339 39.13 52.31 -103.00
C ASP A 339 38.40 53.28 -103.94
N LEU A 340 37.06 53.22 -103.99
CA LEU A 340 36.23 54.20 -104.70
C LEU A 340 36.39 55.61 -104.14
N MET A 341 36.46 55.76 -102.82
CA MET A 341 36.71 57.05 -102.17
C MET A 341 38.10 57.55 -102.46
N LYS A 342 39.12 56.68 -102.52
CA LYS A 342 40.47 57.04 -102.95
C LYS A 342 40.49 57.55 -104.39
N GLN A 343 39.73 56.91 -105.27
CA GLN A 343 39.55 57.31 -106.66
C GLN A 343 38.78 58.65 -106.78
N VAL A 344 37.72 58.85 -105.99
CA VAL A 344 37.00 60.13 -105.90
C VAL A 344 37.89 61.22 -105.28
N MET A 345 38.76 60.88 -104.33
CA MET A 345 39.72 61.82 -103.72
C MET A 345 40.79 62.28 -104.71
N ASP A 346 41.22 61.38 -105.61
CA ASP A 346 42.10 61.69 -106.74
C ASP A 346 41.40 62.55 -107.80
N GLU A 347 40.08 62.37 -108.00
CA GLU A 347 39.30 63.10 -109.01
C GLU A 347 38.71 64.44 -108.54
N THR A 348 38.33 64.60 -107.27
CA THR A 348 37.54 65.76 -106.79
C THR A 348 38.31 66.74 -105.91
N GLY A 349 39.58 66.47 -105.60
CA GLY A 349 40.52 67.44 -105.04
C GLY A 349 40.16 68.07 -103.69
N SER A 350 39.12 67.62 -102.97
CA SER A 350 38.77 68.20 -101.68
C SER A 350 38.21 67.20 -100.66
N THR A 351 38.89 67.18 -99.51
CA THR A 351 38.49 66.75 -98.16
C THR A 351 38.96 65.36 -97.67
N ARG A 352 40.28 65.25 -97.47
CA ARG A 352 40.96 64.14 -96.75
C ARG A 352 40.35 63.84 -95.37
N GLU A 353 39.74 64.84 -94.73
CA GLU A 353 39.12 64.73 -93.41
C GLU A 353 37.85 63.87 -93.41
N ILE A 354 37.01 63.95 -94.45
CA ILE A 354 35.79 63.13 -94.55
C ILE A 354 36.17 61.66 -94.76
N ALA A 355 37.12 61.39 -95.66
CA ALA A 355 37.64 60.03 -95.87
C ALA A 355 38.29 59.46 -94.61
N HIS A 356 39.06 60.27 -93.87
CA HIS A 356 39.66 59.84 -92.61
C HIS A 356 38.59 59.55 -91.54
N ARG A 357 37.57 60.41 -91.41
CA ARG A 357 36.45 60.20 -90.46
C ARG A 357 35.64 58.94 -90.80
N ILE A 358 35.30 58.72 -92.06
CA ILE A 358 34.58 57.51 -92.49
C ILE A 358 35.42 56.27 -92.22
N ASN A 359 36.73 56.31 -92.45
CA ASN A 359 37.62 55.19 -92.18
C ASN A 359 37.76 54.91 -90.67
N GLU A 360 37.82 55.96 -89.84
CA GLU A 360 37.79 55.80 -88.37
C GLU A 360 36.44 55.26 -87.87
N GLU A 361 35.32 55.78 -88.36
CA GLU A 361 33.98 55.28 -87.99
C GLU A 361 33.77 53.84 -88.46
N ALA A 362 34.27 53.45 -89.65
CA ALA A 362 34.21 52.08 -90.14
C ALA A 362 35.08 51.14 -89.30
N LYS A 363 36.26 51.58 -88.88
CA LYS A 363 37.12 50.83 -87.96
C LYS A 363 36.42 50.66 -86.61
N LEU A 364 35.81 51.73 -86.09
CA LEU A 364 35.08 51.71 -84.82
C LEU A 364 33.85 50.79 -84.89
N LEU A 365 33.12 50.78 -86.02
CA LEU A 365 32.03 49.86 -86.29
C LEU A 365 32.52 48.40 -86.35
N GLY A 366 33.66 48.15 -87.00
CA GLY A 366 34.29 46.83 -87.04
C GLY A 366 34.70 46.34 -85.65
N GLU A 367 35.30 47.21 -84.84
CA GLU A 367 35.65 46.92 -83.43
C GLU A 367 34.42 46.65 -82.57
N GLN A 368 33.33 47.42 -82.74
CA GLN A 368 32.06 47.20 -82.05
C GLN A 368 31.38 45.89 -82.46
N LEU A 369 31.39 45.54 -83.75
CA LEU A 369 30.85 44.26 -84.24
C LEU A 369 31.67 43.07 -83.75
N ALA A 370 33.00 43.20 -83.68
CA ALA A 370 33.87 42.19 -83.09
C ALA A 370 33.60 42.03 -81.58
N GLY A 371 33.45 43.14 -80.85
CA GLY A 371 33.11 43.13 -79.43
C GLY A 371 31.72 42.53 -79.15
N PHE A 372 30.73 42.85 -79.98
CA PHE A 372 29.40 42.26 -79.92
C PHE A 372 29.46 40.75 -80.17
N THR A 373 30.20 40.32 -81.20
CA THR A 373 30.40 38.89 -81.50
C THR A 373 31.05 38.16 -80.32
N ALA A 374 32.06 38.76 -79.68
CA ALA A 374 32.71 38.19 -78.51
C ALA A 374 31.75 38.05 -77.31
N SER A 375 30.96 39.09 -77.01
CA SER A 375 29.97 39.08 -75.92
C SER A 375 28.87 38.03 -76.13
N VAL A 376 28.46 37.81 -77.38
CA VAL A 376 27.47 36.80 -77.73
C VAL A 376 28.04 35.37 -77.61
N VAL A 377 29.31 35.15 -78.00
CA VAL A 377 30.00 33.87 -77.77
C VAL A 377 30.17 33.59 -76.27
N GLU A 378 30.50 34.60 -75.48
CA GLU A 378 30.59 34.49 -74.02
C GLU A 378 29.24 34.12 -73.39
N THR A 379 28.17 34.84 -73.76
CA THR A 379 26.80 34.55 -73.32
C THR A 379 26.37 33.12 -73.70
N GLN A 380 26.76 32.63 -74.88
CA GLN A 380 26.50 31.25 -75.30
C GLN A 380 27.23 30.24 -74.41
N GLN A 381 28.49 30.50 -74.06
CA GLN A 381 29.24 29.64 -73.15
C GLN A 381 28.63 29.61 -71.76
N GLU A 382 28.15 30.75 -71.26
CA GLU A 382 27.44 30.84 -69.97
C GLU A 382 26.12 30.07 -69.99
N ILE A 383 25.33 30.17 -71.06
CA ILE A 383 24.09 29.39 -71.23
C ILE A 383 24.43 27.88 -71.28
N LYS A 384 25.48 27.48 -72.00
CA LYS A 384 25.93 26.08 -72.04
C LYS A 384 26.34 25.57 -70.66
N ARG A 385 27.09 26.37 -69.89
CA ARG A 385 27.48 26.04 -68.51
C ARG A 385 26.26 25.92 -67.61
N SER A 386 25.37 26.91 -67.63
CA SER A 386 24.13 26.92 -66.83
C SER A 386 23.25 25.70 -67.12
N MET A 387 23.16 25.30 -68.39
CA MET A 387 22.38 24.13 -68.79
C MET A 387 23.02 22.81 -68.34
N ASN A 388 24.35 22.73 -68.39
CA ASN A 388 25.09 21.61 -67.83
C ASN A 388 24.93 21.52 -66.30
N ASP A 389 24.96 22.65 -65.60
CA ASP A 389 24.75 22.71 -64.16
C ASP A 389 23.32 22.30 -63.77
N LEU A 390 22.31 22.71 -64.55
CA LEU A 390 20.94 22.21 -64.41
C LEU A 390 20.85 20.68 -64.61
N TRP A 391 21.60 20.13 -65.56
CA TRP A 391 21.65 18.69 -65.82
C TRP A 391 22.31 17.92 -64.66
N VAL A 392 23.42 18.41 -64.14
CA VAL A 392 24.13 17.82 -62.97
C VAL A 392 23.27 17.91 -61.71
N SER A 393 22.61 19.06 -61.49
CA SER A 393 21.68 19.26 -60.37
C SER A 393 20.50 18.29 -60.44
N ASN A 394 19.92 18.08 -61.63
CA ASN A 394 18.87 17.08 -61.84
C ASN A 394 19.37 15.65 -61.56
N GLY A 395 20.58 15.30 -61.98
CA GLY A 395 21.20 14.02 -61.65
C GLY A 395 21.39 13.82 -60.13
N THR A 396 21.71 14.88 -59.40
CA THR A 396 21.81 14.87 -57.94
C THR A 396 20.45 14.67 -57.28
N ASN A 397 19.41 15.34 -57.76
CA ASN A 397 18.03 15.13 -57.31
C ASN A 397 17.55 13.68 -57.56
N GLN A 398 17.93 13.05 -58.68
CA GLN A 398 17.63 11.64 -58.94
C GLN A 398 18.29 10.70 -57.94
N LYS A 399 19.51 11.01 -57.52
CA LYS A 399 20.21 10.24 -56.48
C LYS A 399 19.51 10.38 -55.12
N LEU A 400 19.13 11.61 -54.73
CA LEU A 400 18.33 11.86 -53.52
C LEU A 400 17.01 11.07 -53.52
N ILE A 401 16.29 11.03 -54.65
CA ILE A 401 15.05 10.23 -54.77
C ILE A 401 15.33 8.72 -54.68
N ALA A 402 16.48 8.24 -55.18
CA ALA A 402 16.88 6.86 -55.02
C ALA A 402 17.20 6.52 -53.55
N ASP A 403 17.81 7.45 -52.82
CA ASP A 403 18.04 7.35 -51.37
C ASP A 403 16.71 7.40 -50.59
N ASP A 404 15.72 8.20 -51.00
CA ASP A 404 14.36 8.20 -50.45
C ASP A 404 13.65 6.85 -50.61
N ARG A 405 13.89 6.12 -51.72
CA ARG A 405 13.40 4.74 -51.86
C ARG A 405 14.12 3.74 -50.97
N GLN A 406 15.35 4.05 -50.52
CA GLN A 406 16.00 3.24 -49.49
C GLN A 406 15.35 3.50 -48.13
N TYR A 407 15.05 4.76 -47.80
CA TYR A 407 14.31 5.10 -46.57
C TYR A 407 12.94 4.41 -46.51
N LEU A 408 12.23 4.25 -47.63
CA LEU A 408 11.00 3.45 -47.68
C LEU A 408 11.21 1.98 -47.27
N ARG A 409 12.29 1.35 -47.73
CA ARG A 409 12.63 -0.02 -47.36
C ARG A 409 13.02 -0.12 -45.89
N ASP A 410 13.73 0.86 -45.38
CA ASP A 410 14.12 0.91 -43.97
C ASP A 410 12.88 1.12 -43.07
N LEU A 411 11.91 1.95 -43.48
CA LEU A 411 10.62 2.12 -42.80
C LEU A 411 9.79 0.83 -42.76
N GLU A 412 9.77 0.08 -43.86
CA GLU A 412 9.13 -1.24 -43.94
C GLU A 412 9.81 -2.23 -42.97
N SER A 413 11.14 -2.19 -42.90
CA SER A 413 11.94 -2.97 -41.95
C SER A 413 11.62 -2.60 -40.50
N TYR A 414 11.57 -1.31 -40.17
CA TYR A 414 11.20 -0.83 -38.83
C TYR A 414 9.79 -1.26 -38.44
N ARG A 415 8.82 -1.20 -39.36
CA ARG A 415 7.47 -1.71 -39.14
C ARG A 415 7.48 -3.21 -38.81
N SER A 416 8.26 -4.00 -39.55
CA SER A 416 8.41 -5.43 -39.29
C SER A 416 9.07 -5.70 -37.93
N MET A 417 10.12 -4.95 -37.58
CA MET A 417 10.78 -5.07 -36.28
C MET A 417 9.86 -4.69 -35.11
N LEU A 418 9.03 -3.67 -35.27
CA LEU A 418 8.03 -3.28 -34.27
C LEU A 418 6.97 -4.37 -34.09
N ASN A 419 6.45 -4.92 -35.18
CA ASN A 419 5.49 -6.03 -35.11
C ASN A 419 6.09 -7.25 -34.42
N GLU A 420 7.36 -7.57 -34.69
CA GLU A 420 8.04 -8.68 -34.03
C GLU A 420 8.30 -8.37 -32.55
N SER A 421 8.65 -7.14 -32.21
CA SER A 421 8.82 -6.70 -30.81
C SER A 421 7.52 -6.79 -30.02
N VAL A 422 6.38 -6.45 -30.63
CA VAL A 422 5.05 -6.63 -30.01
C VAL A 422 4.76 -8.11 -29.73
N LYS A 423 5.07 -9.02 -30.67
CA LYS A 423 4.90 -10.47 -30.44
C LYS A 423 5.80 -10.98 -29.32
N VAL A 424 7.07 -10.56 -29.31
CA VAL A 424 8.02 -10.95 -28.25
C VAL A 424 7.56 -10.42 -26.90
N PHE A 425 7.11 -9.18 -26.85
CA PHE A 425 6.56 -8.57 -25.64
C PHE A 425 5.30 -9.30 -25.13
N GLN A 426 4.38 -9.67 -26.02
CA GLN A 426 3.20 -10.47 -25.66
C GLN A 426 3.58 -11.86 -25.14
N LYS A 427 4.58 -12.50 -25.76
CA LYS A 427 5.10 -13.79 -25.31
C LYS A 427 5.70 -13.68 -23.90
N GLU A 428 6.46 -12.63 -23.64
CA GLU A 428 7.06 -12.39 -22.32
C GLU A 428 6.01 -12.09 -21.25
N LEU A 429 4.99 -11.29 -21.58
CA LEU A 429 3.84 -11.05 -20.69
C LEU A 429 3.11 -12.35 -20.33
N ASN A 430 2.87 -13.23 -21.32
CA ASN A 430 2.25 -14.53 -21.08
C ASN A 430 3.13 -15.43 -20.19
N ALA A 431 4.44 -15.47 -20.42
CA ALA A 431 5.36 -16.22 -19.58
C ALA A 431 5.39 -15.69 -18.14
N GLN A 432 5.34 -14.37 -17.97
CA GLN A 432 5.25 -13.74 -16.65
C GLN A 432 3.92 -14.05 -15.95
N LYS A 433 2.82 -14.14 -16.70
CA LYS A 433 1.50 -14.57 -16.21
C LYS A 433 1.54 -16.00 -15.68
N GLU A 434 2.08 -16.94 -16.45
CA GLU A 434 2.23 -18.34 -16.02
C GLU A 434 3.10 -18.47 -14.76
N LEU A 435 4.17 -17.68 -14.66
CA LEU A 435 5.04 -17.66 -13.49
C LEU A 435 4.31 -17.12 -12.26
N LEU A 436 3.53 -16.05 -12.40
CA LEU A 436 2.71 -15.51 -11.31
C LEU A 436 1.65 -16.51 -10.84
N ASP A 437 0.98 -17.21 -11.76
CA ASP A 437 0.02 -18.27 -11.43
C ASP A 437 0.69 -19.44 -10.70
N ALA A 438 1.91 -19.83 -11.10
CA ALA A 438 2.68 -20.86 -10.42
C ALA A 438 3.06 -20.44 -8.98
N ILE A 439 3.45 -19.18 -8.76
CA ILE A 439 3.72 -18.67 -7.41
C ILE A 439 2.43 -18.67 -6.59
N ARG A 440 1.29 -18.21 -7.14
CA ARG A 440 -0.01 -18.21 -6.45
C ARG A 440 -0.41 -19.62 -6.00
N LEU A 441 -0.24 -20.62 -6.87
CA LEU A 441 -0.49 -22.02 -6.54
C LEU A 441 0.43 -22.53 -5.42
N SER A 442 1.73 -22.22 -5.47
CA SER A 442 2.68 -22.58 -4.40
C SER A 442 2.31 -21.93 -3.07
N VAL A 443 1.95 -20.64 -3.08
CA VAL A 443 1.56 -19.90 -1.88
C VAL A 443 0.30 -20.49 -1.24
N ASN A 444 -0.69 -20.85 -2.04
CA ASN A 444 -1.90 -21.52 -1.56
C ASN A 444 -1.66 -22.94 -1.01
N GLN A 445 -0.56 -23.60 -1.40
CA GLN A 445 -0.20 -24.93 -0.92
C GLN A 445 0.71 -24.93 0.31
N LEU A 446 1.35 -23.80 0.64
CA LEU A 446 2.25 -23.67 1.79
C LEU A 446 1.62 -24.17 3.11
N PRO A 447 0.40 -23.76 3.50
CA PRO A 447 -0.19 -24.21 4.76
C PRO A 447 -0.34 -25.74 4.81
N LYS A 448 -0.73 -26.35 3.70
CA LYS A 448 -0.94 -27.80 3.58
C LYS A 448 0.38 -28.58 3.62
N ASN A 449 1.43 -28.03 3.01
CA ASN A 449 2.76 -28.63 3.03
C ASN A 449 3.38 -28.57 4.43
N ILE A 450 3.15 -27.45 5.15
CA ILE A 450 3.57 -27.30 6.55
C ILE A 450 2.82 -28.29 7.44
N ASP A 451 1.49 -28.39 7.32
CA ASP A 451 0.67 -29.36 8.08
C ASP A 451 1.11 -30.82 7.83
N ASN A 452 1.37 -31.19 6.58
CA ASN A 452 1.90 -32.50 6.24
C ASN A 452 3.28 -32.75 6.87
N THR A 453 4.13 -31.73 6.91
CA THR A 453 5.47 -31.83 7.54
C THR A 453 5.33 -32.07 9.04
N PHE A 454 4.44 -31.33 9.71
CA PHE A 454 4.17 -31.54 11.14
C PHE A 454 3.60 -32.92 11.43
N LYS A 455 2.68 -33.44 10.60
CA LYS A 455 2.17 -34.81 10.72
C LYS A 455 3.26 -35.88 10.58
N VAL A 456 4.21 -35.68 9.67
CA VAL A 456 5.35 -36.59 9.52
C VAL A 456 6.25 -36.54 10.75
N ILE A 457 6.52 -35.34 11.28
CA ILE A 457 7.29 -35.16 12.52
C ILE A 457 6.59 -35.86 13.68
N ASP A 458 5.28 -35.67 13.84
CA ASP A 458 4.50 -36.25 14.93
C ASP A 458 4.48 -37.78 14.87
N ASN A 459 4.24 -38.35 13.67
CA ASN A 459 4.36 -39.79 13.46
C ASN A 459 5.77 -40.34 13.78
N ASN A 460 6.81 -39.59 13.43
CA ASN A 460 8.18 -39.98 13.76
C ASN A 460 8.44 -39.92 15.28
N LEU A 461 7.89 -38.93 15.99
CA LEU A 461 8.00 -38.84 17.44
C LEU A 461 7.29 -40.01 18.13
N ILE A 462 6.09 -40.38 17.67
CA ILE A 462 5.36 -41.58 18.14
C ILE A 462 6.18 -42.86 17.92
N ASN A 463 6.82 -43.00 16.76
CA ASN A 463 7.68 -44.15 16.47
C ASN A 463 8.90 -44.19 17.41
N VAL A 464 9.52 -43.05 17.68
CA VAL A 464 10.65 -42.96 18.63
C VAL A 464 10.19 -43.32 20.05
N GLU A 465 9.06 -42.79 20.50
CA GLU A 465 8.49 -43.11 21.81
C GLU A 465 8.22 -44.62 21.95
N SER A 466 7.55 -45.21 20.97
CA SER A 466 7.27 -46.66 20.94
C SER A 466 8.56 -47.48 21.01
N HIS A 467 9.60 -47.08 20.27
CA HIS A 467 10.88 -47.77 20.27
C HIS A 467 11.60 -47.66 21.63
N LEU A 468 11.51 -46.51 22.30
CA LEU A 468 12.07 -46.30 23.65
C LEU A 468 11.31 -47.13 24.70
N VAL A 469 9.97 -47.19 24.64
CA VAL A 469 9.15 -48.01 25.54
C VAL A 469 9.49 -49.50 25.38
N ASN A 470 9.63 -49.97 24.14
CA ASN A 470 10.01 -51.35 23.86
C ASN A 470 11.43 -51.66 24.39
N GLN A 471 12.40 -50.77 24.18
CA GLN A 471 13.75 -50.93 24.75
C GLN A 471 13.72 -50.95 26.28
N ALA A 472 12.96 -50.06 26.92
CA ALA A 472 12.81 -50.05 28.38
C ALA A 472 12.19 -51.35 28.91
N ALA A 473 11.21 -51.92 28.19
CA ALA A 473 10.62 -53.21 28.52
C ALA A 473 11.61 -54.38 28.39
N GLU A 474 12.46 -54.39 27.36
CA GLU A 474 13.52 -55.38 27.21
C GLU A 474 14.59 -55.26 28.31
N ILE A 475 15.03 -54.04 28.63
CA ILE A 475 15.97 -53.78 29.73
C ILE A 475 15.37 -54.27 31.05
N LYS A 476 14.09 -53.97 31.32
CA LYS A 476 13.40 -54.45 32.52
C LYS A 476 13.35 -55.98 32.56
N LYS A 477 13.01 -56.64 31.45
CA LYS A 477 12.97 -58.11 31.35
C LYS A 477 14.34 -58.73 31.59
N ALA A 478 15.41 -58.15 31.04
CA ALA A 478 16.78 -58.58 31.30
C ALA A 478 17.15 -58.39 32.78
N ASN A 479 16.76 -57.26 33.38
CA ASN A 479 17.00 -56.96 34.78
C ASN A 479 16.21 -57.89 35.73
N ASP A 480 14.99 -58.30 35.36
CA ASP A 480 14.18 -59.26 36.13
C ASP A 480 14.74 -60.70 36.05
N GLN A 481 15.48 -61.02 34.98
CA GLN A 481 16.16 -62.31 34.82
C GLN A 481 17.53 -62.37 35.52
N LEU A 482 18.17 -61.22 35.73
CA LEU A 482 19.48 -61.08 36.36
C LEU A 482 19.58 -61.80 37.71
N PRO A 483 18.62 -61.65 38.66
CA PRO A 483 18.65 -62.40 39.92
C PRO A 483 18.59 -63.91 39.73
N LYS A 484 17.80 -64.41 38.75
CA LYS A 484 17.71 -65.84 38.45
C LYS A 484 19.03 -66.38 37.90
N ILE A 485 19.67 -65.64 37.00
CA ILE A 485 20.98 -66.00 36.44
C ILE A 485 22.05 -66.01 37.54
N ILE A 486 22.09 -64.96 38.38
CA ILE A 486 23.02 -64.89 39.52
C ILE A 486 22.78 -66.06 40.48
N ASN A 487 21.52 -66.36 40.82
CA ASN A 487 21.20 -67.43 41.76
C ASN A 487 21.50 -68.82 41.19
N ASN A 488 21.22 -69.06 39.90
CA ASN A 488 21.61 -70.29 39.23
C ASN A 488 23.13 -70.43 39.17
N SER A 489 23.85 -69.35 38.84
CA SER A 489 25.31 -69.36 38.82
C SER A 489 25.91 -69.60 40.22
N TYR A 490 25.31 -69.03 41.27
CA TYR A 490 25.70 -69.29 42.65
C TYR A 490 25.49 -70.75 43.02
N ARG A 491 24.34 -71.33 42.63
CA ARG A 491 24.05 -72.75 42.86
C ARG A 491 25.00 -73.67 42.09
N ASP A 492 25.26 -73.39 40.81
CA ASP A 492 26.19 -74.16 40.00
C ASP A 492 27.62 -74.08 40.55
N MET A 493 28.03 -72.92 41.06
CA MET A 493 29.31 -72.75 41.78
C MET A 493 29.32 -73.56 43.08
N GLN A 494 28.24 -73.53 43.86
CA GLN A 494 28.13 -74.32 45.09
C GLN A 494 28.24 -75.83 44.77
N ASP A 495 27.51 -76.32 43.77
CA ASP A 495 27.58 -77.71 43.32
C ASP A 495 28.98 -78.08 42.80
N ALA A 496 29.68 -77.15 42.15
CA ALA A 496 31.07 -77.35 41.73
C ALA A 496 32.03 -77.44 42.92
N VAL A 497 31.87 -76.57 43.92
CA VAL A 497 32.66 -76.59 45.16
C VAL A 497 32.40 -77.87 45.95
N GLU A 498 31.14 -78.29 46.10
CA GLU A 498 30.80 -79.56 46.76
C GLU A 498 31.41 -80.77 46.06
N ARG A 499 31.37 -80.80 44.71
CA ARG A 499 32.07 -81.83 43.93
C ARG A 499 33.58 -81.80 44.13
N ALA A 500 34.18 -80.62 44.21
CA ALA A 500 35.61 -80.47 44.48
C ALA A 500 35.97 -80.95 45.89
N VAL A 501 35.20 -80.56 46.91
CA VAL A 501 35.37 -81.02 48.30
C VAL A 501 35.21 -82.54 48.40
N SER A 502 34.19 -83.11 47.77
CA SER A 502 33.98 -84.56 47.72
C SER A 502 35.16 -85.28 47.06
N SER A 503 35.70 -84.72 45.97
CA SER A 503 36.89 -85.26 45.29
C SER A 503 38.14 -85.19 46.17
N VAL A 504 38.34 -84.08 46.90
CA VAL A 504 39.45 -83.91 47.86
C VAL A 504 39.32 -84.86 49.04
N ASN A 505 38.11 -85.06 49.57
CA ASN A 505 37.85 -86.04 50.63
C ASN A 505 38.09 -87.46 50.15
N GLY A 506 37.65 -87.80 48.93
CA GLY A 506 37.96 -89.09 48.29
C GLY A 506 39.47 -89.30 48.14
N LEU A 507 40.20 -88.27 47.73
CA LEU A 507 41.66 -88.31 47.65
C LEU A 507 42.31 -88.51 49.03
N THR A 508 41.80 -87.83 50.05
CA THR A 508 42.29 -87.93 51.43
C THR A 508 42.07 -89.33 51.99
N LEU A 509 40.89 -89.91 51.77
CA LEU A 509 40.58 -91.29 52.13
C LEU A 509 41.49 -92.29 51.40
N ALA A 510 41.71 -92.10 50.10
CA ALA A 510 42.63 -92.94 49.33
C ALA A 510 44.07 -92.83 49.85
N ILE A 511 44.50 -91.64 50.28
CA ILE A 511 45.81 -91.43 50.92
C ILE A 511 45.88 -92.09 52.30
N GLU A 512 44.82 -92.04 53.10
CA GLU A 512 44.75 -92.74 54.39
C GLU A 512 44.73 -94.27 54.22
N GLU A 513 44.00 -94.79 53.24
CA GLU A 513 44.04 -96.22 52.88
C GLU A 513 45.42 -96.64 52.40
N ALA A 514 46.10 -95.83 51.58
CA ALA A 514 47.48 -96.08 51.19
C ALA A 514 48.43 -96.07 52.41
N LYS A 515 48.22 -95.18 53.38
CA LYS A 515 48.96 -95.17 54.66
C LYS A 515 48.67 -96.41 55.52
N ARG A 516 47.42 -96.86 55.63
CA ARG A 516 47.05 -98.09 56.36
C ARG A 516 47.57 -99.34 55.65
N GLY A 517 47.52 -99.38 54.33
CA GLY A 517 48.12 -100.43 53.51
C GLY A 517 49.65 -100.50 53.68
N ASN A 518 50.33 -99.36 53.85
CA ASN A 518 51.75 -99.32 54.17
C ASN A 518 52.06 -99.70 55.62
N ALA A 519 51.17 -99.46 56.58
CA ALA A 519 51.32 -99.94 57.95
C ALA A 519 51.14 -101.47 58.04
N ALA A 520 50.23 -102.05 57.25
CA ALA A 520 50.05 -103.50 57.14
C ALA A 520 51.18 -104.22 56.40
N ARG A 521 52.01 -103.50 55.63
CA ARG A 521 53.21 -104.02 54.94
C ARG A 521 54.51 -103.88 55.74
N ARG A 522 54.45 -103.44 57.01
CA ARG A 522 55.62 -103.27 57.89
C ARG A 522 55.74 -104.29 59.04
N ASN A 523 54.96 -105.37 59.01
CA ASN A 523 55.22 -106.56 59.83
C ASN A 523 55.75 -107.70 58.97
#